data_AF-A0A7U7J2Q7-F1
#
_entry.id   AF-A0A7U7J2Q7-F1
#
_cell.length_a   1.000
_cell.length_b   1.000
_cell.length_c   1.000
_cell.angle_alpha   90.00
_cell.angle_beta   90.00
_cell.angle_gamma   90.00
#
_symmetry.space_group_name_H-M   'P 1'
#
loop_
_entity.id
_entity.type
_entity.pdbx_description
1 polymer ?
#
loop_
_entity_poly.entity_id
_entity_poly.type
_entity_poly.pdbx_seq_one_letter_code
_entity_poly.pdbx_strand_id
1 'polypeptide(L)'
;MLAVSGGALLAVLALLLFYLSGGLAQVAPPVLLTGASLQLTSGQGAPTAAGLEIRQPGPLELAVVRGSIRRVQANLYRHLSWQISGLEPGREIRLVWATLDDPRTTRERVLPPGSSDGGTLDLSTEPGWQGRIIAIGLVVRGPLAQPLVVRGLELRPMLLTTGQLLRQMVEDWTTFEDWSQRSINYTAGASLNALFPPVLMMALWVGFSAVLYALFNPQRRAPGTRMPYAALFLLGWLALDLRWQWDLGQRLERTAERFAGKDETGRRLAALDGELYQFLLEVRQRLPEQPARLFIVSNDPGGFLAGRARYHLLPHNGYAGLSRLPHNSEAHAGDYVLILAPLNEVRYDRERQMLESAGVQLPAEMLYAAASGTLFRVKGG
;
A
#
# COMPACT_ATOMS: atom_id res chain seq x y z
N MET A 1 -17.29 -20.61 -34.49
CA MET A 1 -17.94 -19.29 -34.29
C MET A 1 -19.03 -19.36 -33.22
N LEU A 2 -20.14 -20.07 -33.41
CA LEU A 2 -21.22 -20.14 -32.40
C LEU A 2 -20.75 -20.59 -31.00
N ALA A 3 -19.93 -21.63 -30.91
CA ALA A 3 -19.37 -22.08 -29.62
C ALA A 3 -18.45 -21.03 -28.96
N VAL A 4 -17.71 -20.25 -29.76
CA VAL A 4 -16.79 -19.21 -29.28
C VAL A 4 -17.57 -18.02 -28.70
N SER A 5 -18.54 -17.51 -29.46
CA SER A 5 -19.39 -16.39 -29.04
C SER A 5 -20.33 -16.79 -27.90
N GLY A 6 -20.89 -18.00 -27.96
CA GLY A 6 -21.70 -18.57 -26.88
C GLY A 6 -20.89 -18.77 -25.61
N GLY A 7 -19.65 -19.25 -25.73
CA GLY A 7 -18.76 -19.41 -24.57
C GLY A 7 -18.40 -18.08 -23.92
N ALA A 8 -18.21 -17.01 -24.72
CA ALA A 8 -17.97 -15.67 -24.20
C ALA A 8 -19.19 -15.14 -23.45
N LEU A 9 -20.39 -15.31 -24.02
CA LEU A 9 -21.64 -14.94 -23.37
C LEU A 9 -21.84 -15.70 -22.05
N LEU A 10 -21.59 -17.02 -22.03
CA LEU A 10 -21.68 -17.82 -20.81
C LEU A 10 -20.65 -17.40 -19.76
N ALA A 11 -19.41 -17.07 -20.16
CA ALA A 11 -18.39 -16.58 -19.23
C ALA A 11 -18.84 -15.27 -18.56
N VAL A 12 -19.33 -14.31 -19.35
CA VAL A 12 -19.86 -13.04 -18.85
C VAL A 12 -21.06 -13.29 -17.93
N LEU A 13 -22.03 -14.10 -18.35
CA LEU A 13 -23.22 -14.41 -17.54
C LEU A 13 -22.85 -15.11 -16.23
N ALA A 14 -21.93 -16.09 -16.25
CA ALA A 14 -21.50 -16.80 -15.05
C ALA A 14 -20.83 -15.84 -14.05
N LEU A 15 -19.96 -14.95 -14.53
CA LEU A 15 -19.31 -13.94 -13.70
C LEU A 15 -20.31 -12.91 -13.15
N LEU A 16 -21.25 -12.44 -13.98
CA LEU A 16 -22.32 -11.54 -13.54
C LEU A 16 -23.18 -12.20 -12.48
N LEU A 17 -23.64 -13.43 -12.71
CA LEU A 17 -24.45 -14.18 -11.75
C LEU A 17 -23.71 -14.37 -10.43
N PHE A 18 -22.42 -14.74 -10.46
CA PHE A 18 -21.60 -14.88 -9.26
C PHE A 18 -21.58 -13.59 -8.41
N TYR A 19 -21.36 -12.44 -9.03
CA TYR A 19 -21.31 -11.16 -8.30
C TYR A 19 -22.69 -10.69 -7.85
N LEU A 20 -23.72 -10.86 -8.68
CA LEU A 20 -25.10 -10.51 -8.35
C LEU A 20 -25.69 -11.40 -7.25
N SER A 21 -25.21 -12.65 -7.11
CA SER A 21 -25.59 -13.58 -6.04
C SER A 21 -24.78 -13.41 -4.75
N GLY A 22 -24.02 -12.32 -4.60
CA GLY A 22 -23.27 -12.01 -3.38
C GLY A 22 -21.80 -12.45 -3.37
N GLY A 23 -21.26 -12.93 -4.49
CA GLY A 23 -19.84 -13.32 -4.61
C GLY A 23 -18.86 -12.17 -4.30
N LEU A 24 -19.32 -10.91 -4.41
CA LEU A 24 -18.52 -9.74 -4.08
C LEU A 24 -17.98 -9.76 -2.64
N ALA A 25 -18.78 -10.21 -1.67
CA ALA A 25 -18.36 -10.28 -0.28
C ALA A 25 -17.24 -11.31 -0.03
N GLN A 26 -17.09 -12.30 -0.92
CA GLN A 26 -16.03 -13.31 -0.84
C GLN A 26 -14.71 -12.78 -1.41
N VAL A 27 -14.78 -12.00 -2.49
CA VAL A 27 -13.59 -11.48 -3.19
C VAL A 27 -13.10 -10.17 -2.59
N ALA A 28 -14.01 -9.37 -2.03
CA ALA A 28 -13.74 -8.08 -1.41
C ALA A 28 -14.49 -7.95 -0.07
N PRO A 29 -14.03 -8.64 0.99
CA PRO A 29 -14.69 -8.58 2.29
C PRO A 29 -14.58 -7.17 2.91
N PRO A 30 -15.52 -6.77 3.79
CA PRO A 30 -15.43 -5.51 4.51
C PRO A 30 -14.09 -5.35 5.23
N VAL A 31 -13.52 -4.15 5.16
CA VAL A 31 -12.30 -3.80 5.89
C VAL A 31 -12.71 -3.20 7.22
N LEU A 32 -12.50 -3.95 8.29
CA LEU A 32 -12.76 -3.51 9.67
C LEU A 32 -11.46 -3.06 10.33
N LEU A 33 -11.45 -1.81 10.79
CA LEU A 33 -10.41 -1.22 11.62
C LEU A 33 -10.96 -1.06 13.04
N THR A 34 -10.60 -1.98 13.93
CA THR A 34 -10.93 -1.90 15.36
C THR A 34 -9.90 -1.02 16.09
N GLY A 35 -10.21 -0.62 17.33
CA GLY A 35 -9.30 0.18 18.17
C GLY A 35 -7.85 -0.33 18.25
N ALA A 36 -7.62 -1.65 18.18
CA ALA A 36 -6.27 -2.24 18.18
C ALA A 36 -5.47 -1.98 16.90
N SER A 37 -6.16 -1.76 15.77
CA SER A 37 -5.56 -1.46 14.47
C SER A 37 -5.43 0.05 14.19
N LEU A 38 -5.99 0.87 15.07
CA LEU A 38 -5.96 2.32 15.00
C LEU A 38 -4.78 2.84 15.82
N GLN A 39 -4.09 3.85 15.28
CA GLN A 39 -2.99 4.52 15.94
C GLN A 39 -3.33 5.99 16.14
N LEU A 40 -3.03 6.52 17.33
CA LEU A 40 -3.14 7.94 17.62
C LEU A 40 -1.88 8.65 17.14
N THR A 41 -1.99 9.45 16.08
CA THR A 41 -0.86 10.19 15.52
C THR A 41 -0.74 11.61 16.10
N SER A 42 -1.81 12.13 16.69
CA SER A 42 -1.83 13.39 17.44
C SER A 42 -2.84 13.31 18.58
N GLY A 43 -2.43 13.75 19.77
CA GLY A 43 -3.21 13.67 21.01
C GLY A 43 -2.60 12.72 22.04
N GLN A 44 -3.26 12.60 23.19
CA GLN A 44 -2.93 11.64 24.24
C GLN A 44 -4.07 10.64 24.41
N GLY A 45 -3.72 9.36 24.46
CA GLY A 45 -4.68 8.27 24.47
C GLY A 45 -4.00 6.91 24.46
N ALA A 46 -4.80 5.85 24.56
CA ALA A 46 -4.30 4.48 24.52
C ALA A 46 -5.37 3.53 23.97
N PRO A 47 -4.97 2.41 23.34
CA PRO A 47 -5.90 1.34 23.02
C PRO A 47 -6.47 0.73 24.31
N THR A 48 -7.76 0.48 24.32
CA THR A 48 -8.53 -0.16 25.41
C THR A 48 -9.32 -1.34 24.85
N ALA A 49 -9.95 -2.14 25.73
CA ALA A 49 -10.85 -3.21 25.30
C ALA A 49 -12.05 -2.71 24.47
N ALA A 50 -12.46 -1.46 24.67
CA ALA A 50 -13.61 -0.85 23.98
C ALA A 50 -13.24 -0.18 22.65
N GLY A 51 -11.97 0.13 22.42
CA GLY A 51 -11.53 0.91 21.27
C GLY A 51 -10.28 1.73 21.56
N LEU A 52 -9.92 2.64 20.64
CA LEU A 52 -8.87 3.62 20.88
C LEU A 52 -9.45 4.80 21.66
N GLU A 53 -9.04 4.93 22.92
CA GLU A 53 -9.44 6.05 23.78
C GLU A 53 -8.53 7.26 23.54
N ILE A 54 -9.14 8.43 23.34
CA ILE A 54 -8.50 9.73 23.21
C ILE A 54 -8.90 10.56 24.43
N ARG A 55 -7.93 10.85 25.29
CA ARG A 55 -8.15 11.62 26.52
C ARG A 55 -7.92 13.11 26.32
N GLN A 56 -6.94 13.48 25.49
CA GLN A 56 -6.62 14.88 25.22
C GLN A 56 -6.24 15.10 23.75
N PRO A 57 -6.65 16.21 23.13
CA PRO A 57 -6.18 16.58 21.80
C PRO A 57 -4.70 16.97 21.84
N GLY A 58 -4.05 16.89 20.67
CA GLY A 58 -2.65 17.25 20.50
C GLY A 58 -2.45 18.73 20.16
N PRO A 59 -1.31 19.10 19.56
CA PRO A 59 -1.06 20.45 19.07
C PRO A 59 -2.20 20.94 18.16
N LEU A 60 -2.52 22.24 18.23
CA LEU A 60 -3.64 22.87 17.51
C LEU A 60 -5.02 22.32 17.87
N GLU A 61 -5.16 21.71 19.05
CA GLU A 61 -6.39 21.07 19.52
C GLU A 61 -6.89 19.98 18.55
N LEU A 62 -5.96 19.25 17.92
CA LEU A 62 -6.26 18.18 16.98
C LEU A 62 -5.98 16.81 17.58
N ALA A 63 -7.00 15.97 17.61
CA ALA A 63 -6.86 14.53 17.79
C ALA A 63 -6.93 13.85 16.42
N VAL A 64 -5.90 13.09 16.06
CA VAL A 64 -5.82 12.39 14.78
C VAL A 64 -5.64 10.90 15.02
N VAL A 65 -6.61 10.12 14.56
CA VAL A 65 -6.60 8.67 14.59
C VAL A 65 -6.41 8.16 13.17
N ARG A 66 -5.47 7.24 12.96
CA ARG A 66 -5.17 6.67 11.66
C ARG A 66 -5.12 5.15 11.72
N GLY A 67 -5.80 4.51 10.79
CA GLY A 67 -5.66 3.08 10.49
C GLY A 67 -4.96 2.87 9.16
N SER A 68 -4.01 1.94 9.13
CA SER A 68 -3.45 1.46 7.88
C SER A 68 -4.34 0.34 7.35
N ILE A 69 -4.75 0.44 6.08
CA ILE A 69 -5.58 -0.57 5.44
C ILE A 69 -4.78 -1.33 4.39
N ARG A 70 -5.11 -2.62 4.20
CA ARG A 70 -4.62 -3.34 3.03
C ARG A 70 -5.20 -2.65 1.81
N ARG A 71 -4.32 -2.09 0.96
CA ARG A 71 -4.63 -1.26 -0.22
C ARG A 71 -5.96 -1.65 -0.85
N VAL A 72 -7.00 -0.83 -0.68
CA VAL A 72 -8.33 -1.08 -1.24
C VAL A 72 -8.57 -0.21 -2.46
N GLN A 73 -9.38 -0.68 -3.41
CA GLN A 73 -9.82 0.14 -4.53
C GLN A 73 -11.02 0.99 -4.10
N ALA A 74 -10.91 2.32 -4.28
CA ALA A 74 -11.92 3.29 -3.87
C ALA A 74 -13.28 3.08 -4.60
N ASN A 75 -13.23 2.70 -5.87
CA ASN A 75 -14.40 2.42 -6.69
C ASN A 75 -15.24 1.23 -6.15
N LEU A 76 -14.63 0.31 -5.40
CA LEU A 76 -15.27 -0.86 -4.84
C LEU A 76 -15.81 -0.60 -3.44
N TYR A 77 -14.98 0.02 -2.59
CA TYR A 77 -15.31 0.34 -1.21
C TYR A 77 -15.84 1.77 -1.10
N ARG A 78 -17.16 1.93 -1.22
CA ARG A 78 -17.81 3.24 -1.23
C ARG A 78 -18.63 3.55 0.02
N HIS A 79 -18.84 2.59 0.90
CA HIS A 79 -19.59 2.81 2.13
C HIS A 79 -18.66 2.79 3.33
N LEU A 80 -18.63 3.88 4.08
CA LEU A 80 -17.94 3.97 5.36
C LEU A 80 -18.97 3.96 6.49
N SER A 81 -18.75 3.13 7.50
CA SER A 81 -19.36 3.25 8.81
C SER A 81 -18.31 3.56 9.87
N TRP A 82 -18.66 4.41 10.82
CA TRP A 82 -17.81 4.71 11.99
C TRP A 82 -18.61 4.56 13.27
N GLN A 83 -17.92 4.14 14.33
CA GLN A 83 -18.47 4.01 15.67
C GLN A 83 -17.56 4.72 16.66
N ILE A 84 -18.11 5.70 17.35
CA ILE A 84 -17.38 6.57 18.27
C ILE A 84 -18.27 6.81 19.47
N SER A 85 -17.76 6.61 20.68
CA SER A 85 -18.46 6.97 21.92
C SER A 85 -17.84 8.20 22.55
N GLY A 86 -18.66 8.96 23.28
CA GLY A 86 -18.22 10.18 23.97
C GLY A 86 -18.22 11.43 23.10
N LEU A 87 -18.79 11.36 21.88
CA LEU A 87 -18.89 12.51 20.97
C LEU A 87 -19.98 13.49 21.43
N GLU A 88 -19.60 14.75 21.61
CA GLU A 88 -20.54 15.82 21.93
C GLU A 88 -21.43 16.20 20.72
N PRO A 89 -22.72 16.51 20.93
CA PRO A 89 -23.61 16.97 19.86
C PRO A 89 -23.07 18.22 19.15
N GLY A 90 -23.14 18.23 17.80
CA GLY A 90 -22.70 19.37 16.99
C GLY A 90 -21.20 19.45 16.75
N ARG A 91 -20.42 18.48 17.24
CA ARG A 91 -18.98 18.44 17.02
C ARG A 91 -18.62 17.92 15.63
N GLU A 92 -17.76 18.67 14.94
CA GLU A 92 -17.29 18.29 13.61
C GLU A 92 -16.22 17.20 13.70
N ILE A 93 -16.46 16.08 13.02
CA ILE A 93 -15.46 15.05 12.77
C ILE A 93 -15.16 15.04 11.28
N ARG A 94 -13.89 14.90 10.92
CA ARG A 94 -13.46 14.74 9.54
C ARG A 94 -12.93 13.35 9.31
N LEU A 95 -13.41 12.73 8.24
CA LEU A 95 -12.75 11.60 7.62
C LEU A 95 -11.49 12.10 6.91
N VAL A 96 -10.39 11.38 7.08
CA VAL A 96 -9.15 11.61 6.33
C VAL A 96 -8.68 10.35 5.63
N TRP A 97 -8.11 10.47 4.44
CA TRP A 97 -7.53 9.35 3.71
C TRP A 97 -6.33 9.76 2.85
N ALA A 98 -5.51 8.78 2.52
CA ALA A 98 -4.38 8.92 1.60
C ALA A 98 -4.46 7.86 0.50
N THR A 99 -4.00 8.22 -0.71
CA THR A 99 -3.97 7.32 -1.87
C THR A 99 -2.55 6.82 -2.11
N LEU A 100 -2.43 5.69 -2.81
CA LEU A 100 -1.13 5.17 -3.22
C LEU A 100 -0.40 6.13 -4.17
N ASP A 101 -1.15 6.82 -5.03
CA ASP A 101 -0.59 7.74 -6.02
C ASP A 101 -0.16 9.07 -5.38
N ASP A 102 -0.71 9.41 -4.22
CA ASP A 102 -0.30 10.57 -3.43
C ASP A 102 -0.35 10.25 -1.92
N PRO A 103 0.69 9.56 -1.41
CA PRO A 103 0.73 9.13 -0.01
C PRO A 103 0.96 10.26 0.99
N ARG A 104 1.48 11.41 0.51
CA ARG A 104 1.88 12.55 1.35
C ARG A 104 0.72 13.54 1.51
N THR A 105 -0.17 13.64 0.52
CA THR A 105 -1.37 14.47 0.62
C THR A 105 -2.49 13.72 1.32
N THR A 106 -2.98 14.31 2.41
CA THR A 106 -4.18 13.82 3.10
C THR A 106 -5.40 14.55 2.54
N ARG A 107 -6.37 13.79 2.05
CA ARG A 107 -7.69 14.30 1.66
C ARG A 107 -8.60 14.24 2.87
N GLU A 108 -9.53 15.19 2.98
CA GLU A 108 -10.45 15.27 4.10
C GLU A 108 -11.89 15.47 3.65
N ARG A 109 -12.83 14.91 4.41
CA ARG A 109 -14.26 15.10 4.24
C ARG A 109 -14.92 15.22 5.60
N VAL A 110 -15.69 16.29 5.80
CA VAL A 110 -16.52 16.44 7.00
C VAL A 110 -17.55 15.31 7.03
N LEU A 111 -17.60 14.56 8.13
CA LEU A 111 -18.61 13.54 8.33
C LEU A 111 -19.97 14.22 8.58
N PRO A 112 -21.07 13.70 8.03
CA PRO A 112 -22.39 14.21 8.36
C PRO A 112 -22.61 14.09 9.87
N PRO A 113 -23.39 15.01 10.48
CA PRO A 113 -23.71 14.93 11.91
C PRO A 113 -24.42 13.60 12.16
N GLY A 114 -23.66 12.66 12.74
CA GLY A 114 -24.15 11.33 13.07
C GLY A 114 -24.90 11.32 14.39
N SER A 115 -25.40 10.15 14.76
CA SER A 115 -25.78 9.89 16.15
C SER A 115 -24.53 10.01 17.04
N SER A 116 -24.73 10.26 18.34
CA SER A 116 -23.63 10.35 19.33
C SER A 116 -22.72 9.11 19.39
N ASP A 117 -23.16 7.98 18.81
CA ASP A 117 -22.45 6.71 18.79
C ASP A 117 -21.83 6.33 17.43
N GLY A 118 -22.10 7.10 16.36
CA GLY A 118 -21.59 6.80 15.03
C GLY A 118 -22.53 7.17 13.87
N GLY A 119 -22.13 6.77 12.67
CA GLY A 119 -22.89 7.03 11.45
C GLY A 119 -22.34 6.31 10.22
N THR A 120 -22.96 6.60 9.08
CA THR A 120 -22.58 6.07 7.76
C THR A 120 -22.40 7.19 6.74
N LEU A 121 -21.48 6.99 5.80
CA LEU A 121 -21.20 7.93 4.71
C LEU A 121 -21.06 7.15 3.41
N ASP A 122 -21.79 7.60 2.38
CA ASP A 122 -21.55 7.18 1.01
C ASP A 122 -20.46 8.06 0.40
N LEU A 123 -19.38 7.41 -0.03
CA LEU A 123 -18.22 8.01 -0.67
C LEU A 123 -18.34 7.97 -2.20
N SER A 124 -19.43 7.43 -2.75
CA SER A 124 -19.66 7.35 -4.19
C SER A 124 -19.70 8.71 -4.89
N THR A 125 -20.11 9.76 -4.17
CA THR A 125 -20.20 11.14 -4.65
C THR A 125 -18.98 11.97 -4.31
N GLU A 126 -18.00 11.43 -3.59
CA GLU A 126 -16.83 12.17 -3.13
C GLU A 126 -15.77 12.22 -4.25
N PRO A 127 -15.48 13.40 -4.85
CA PRO A 127 -14.57 13.48 -6.00
C PRO A 127 -13.16 13.00 -5.68
N GLY A 128 -12.71 13.18 -4.43
CA GLY A 128 -11.39 12.74 -3.95
C GLY A 128 -11.31 11.24 -3.62
N TRP A 129 -12.41 10.50 -3.69
CA TRP A 129 -12.46 9.08 -3.37
C TRP A 129 -12.18 8.22 -4.61
N GLN A 130 -10.93 8.21 -5.05
CA GLN A 130 -10.49 7.52 -6.28
C GLN A 130 -9.17 6.79 -6.08
N GLY A 131 -8.87 5.88 -7.01
CA GLY A 131 -7.62 5.12 -7.00
C GLY A 131 -7.52 4.11 -5.86
N ARG A 132 -6.31 3.91 -5.35
CA ARG A 132 -6.01 2.92 -4.30
C ARG A 132 -5.83 3.63 -2.96
N ILE A 133 -6.71 3.35 -2.00
CA ILE A 133 -6.66 3.91 -0.65
C ILE A 133 -5.69 3.08 0.19
N ILE A 134 -4.74 3.74 0.85
CA ILE A 134 -3.68 3.09 1.65
C ILE A 134 -3.78 3.39 3.14
N ALA A 135 -4.49 4.46 3.51
CA ALA A 135 -4.75 4.82 4.88
C ALA A 135 -6.08 5.57 4.99
N ILE A 136 -6.74 5.40 6.12
CA ILE A 136 -7.98 6.08 6.49
C ILE A 136 -7.91 6.44 7.97
N GLY A 137 -8.58 7.52 8.36
CA GLY A 137 -8.53 8.00 9.72
C GLY A 137 -9.64 8.99 10.04
N LEU A 138 -9.65 9.43 11.29
CA LEU A 138 -10.55 10.46 11.79
C LEU A 138 -9.73 11.59 12.39
N VAL A 139 -10.19 12.81 12.15
CA VAL A 139 -9.69 14.03 12.79
C VAL A 139 -10.82 14.65 13.58
N VAL A 140 -10.55 14.94 14.85
CA VAL A 140 -11.45 15.66 15.75
C VAL A 140 -10.75 16.94 16.19
N ARG A 141 -11.48 18.07 16.14
CA ARG A 141 -10.96 19.40 16.48
C ARG A 141 -11.58 19.93 17.78
N GLY A 142 -10.76 20.63 18.56
CA GLY A 142 -11.13 21.34 19.79
C GLY A 142 -10.93 20.53 21.07
N PRO A 143 -11.23 21.14 22.24
CA PRO A 143 -11.04 20.52 23.56
C PRO A 143 -12.08 19.43 23.84
N LEU A 144 -11.68 18.29 24.38
CA LEU A 144 -12.59 17.20 24.75
C LEU A 144 -13.07 17.36 26.21
N ALA A 145 -14.37 17.45 26.47
CA ALA A 145 -14.88 17.49 27.85
C ALA A 145 -14.84 16.11 28.53
N GLN A 146 -14.92 15.05 27.74
CA GLN A 146 -14.82 13.65 28.16
C GLN A 146 -13.98 12.85 27.15
N PRO A 147 -13.37 11.73 27.57
CA PRO A 147 -12.61 10.88 26.66
C PRO A 147 -13.47 10.39 25.49
N LEU A 148 -12.92 10.46 24.28
CA LEU A 148 -13.53 9.95 23.07
C LEU A 148 -13.04 8.53 22.82
N VAL A 149 -13.93 7.58 22.56
CA VAL A 149 -13.53 6.20 22.24
C VAL A 149 -13.90 5.87 20.80
N VAL A 150 -12.89 5.76 19.93
CA VAL A 150 -13.09 5.27 18.57
C VAL A 150 -13.13 3.74 18.61
N ARG A 151 -14.34 3.19 18.47
CA ARG A 151 -14.56 1.73 18.52
C ARG A 151 -14.09 1.05 17.24
N GLY A 152 -14.43 1.67 16.10
CA GLY A 152 -13.93 1.23 14.82
C GLY A 152 -14.41 2.02 13.62
N LEU A 153 -13.73 1.76 12.50
CA LEU A 153 -14.08 2.20 11.16
C LEU A 153 -14.29 0.94 10.31
N GLU A 154 -15.30 0.94 9.47
CA GLU A 154 -15.57 -0.15 8.57
C GLU A 154 -15.83 0.37 7.16
N LEU A 155 -15.05 -0.13 6.20
CA LEU A 155 -15.28 0.10 4.78
C LEU A 155 -15.97 -1.11 4.18
N ARG A 156 -17.13 -0.89 3.57
CA ARG A 156 -17.91 -1.94 2.92
C ARG A 156 -17.87 -1.78 1.39
N PRO A 157 -17.77 -2.89 0.65
CA PRO A 157 -17.98 -2.86 -0.78
C PRO A 157 -19.43 -2.50 -1.10
N MET A 158 -19.65 -1.75 -2.18
CA MET A 158 -21.00 -1.49 -2.67
C MET A 158 -21.40 -2.58 -3.69
N LEU A 159 -22.66 -3.03 -3.63
CA LEU A 159 -23.20 -3.90 -4.67
C LEU A 159 -23.14 -3.17 -6.02
N LEU A 160 -22.42 -3.76 -6.96
CA LEU A 160 -22.27 -3.22 -8.31
C LEU A 160 -23.47 -3.63 -9.16
N THR A 161 -24.03 -2.67 -9.89
CA THR A 161 -25.03 -2.94 -10.93
C THR A 161 -24.40 -3.72 -12.09
N THR A 162 -25.23 -4.38 -12.90
CA THR A 162 -24.78 -5.10 -14.11
C THR A 162 -23.91 -4.23 -15.02
N GLY A 163 -24.32 -2.97 -15.24
CA GLY A 163 -23.56 -2.03 -16.07
C GLY A 163 -22.20 -1.67 -15.48
N GLN A 164 -22.11 -1.55 -14.14
CA GLN A 164 -20.84 -1.31 -13.45
C GLN A 164 -19.93 -2.54 -13.48
N LEU A 165 -20.48 -3.76 -13.33
CA LEU A 165 -19.71 -5.00 -13.44
C LEU A 165 -19.12 -5.18 -14.84
N LEU A 166 -19.92 -4.93 -15.89
CA LEU A 166 -19.43 -4.99 -17.28
C LEU A 166 -18.33 -3.96 -17.54
N ARG A 167 -18.49 -2.74 -17.02
CA ARG A 167 -17.45 -1.72 -17.11
C ARG A 167 -16.18 -2.16 -16.38
N GLN A 168 -16.31 -2.70 -15.17
CA GLN A 168 -15.19 -3.18 -14.38
C GLN A 168 -14.47 -4.35 -15.06
N MET A 169 -15.16 -5.25 -15.79
CA MET A 169 -14.51 -6.28 -16.61
C MET A 169 -13.58 -5.68 -17.67
N VAL A 170 -14.03 -4.61 -18.33
CA VAL A 170 -13.22 -3.90 -19.34
C VAL A 170 -12.08 -3.14 -18.68
N GLU A 171 -12.34 -2.48 -17.56
CA GLU A 171 -11.31 -1.77 -16.79
C GLU A 171 -10.23 -2.73 -16.28
N ASP A 172 -10.59 -3.85 -15.66
CA ASP A 172 -9.64 -4.86 -15.18
C ASP A 172 -8.83 -5.48 -16.33
N TRP A 173 -9.43 -5.62 -17.52
CA TRP A 173 -8.72 -6.08 -18.71
C TRP A 173 -7.75 -5.04 -19.26
N THR A 174 -8.10 -3.75 -19.23
CA THR A 174 -7.32 -2.69 -19.91
C THR A 174 -6.39 -1.90 -18.99
N THR A 175 -6.55 -2.04 -17.67
CA THR A 175 -5.76 -1.31 -16.67
C THR A 175 -4.30 -1.75 -16.72
N PHE A 176 -3.42 -0.79 -16.98
CA PHE A 176 -1.98 -0.95 -16.91
C PHE A 176 -1.49 -1.08 -15.46
N GLU A 177 -0.67 -2.10 -15.19
CA GLU A 177 0.06 -2.23 -13.92
C GLU A 177 1.56 -1.97 -14.13
N ASP A 178 2.05 -0.89 -13.52
CA ASP A 178 3.48 -0.56 -13.51
C ASP A 178 4.27 -1.52 -12.60
N TRP A 179 5.60 -1.38 -12.58
CA TRP A 179 6.48 -2.18 -11.73
C TRP A 179 6.11 -2.07 -10.26
N SER A 180 5.56 -3.16 -9.70
CA SER A 180 5.05 -3.20 -8.32
C SER A 180 6.11 -3.57 -7.28
N GLN A 181 7.40 -3.65 -7.67
CA GLN A 181 8.54 -4.14 -6.88
C GLN A 181 8.35 -5.57 -6.32
N ARG A 182 7.35 -6.29 -6.85
CA ARG A 182 7.14 -7.71 -6.56
C ARG A 182 8.08 -8.54 -7.40
N SER A 183 8.22 -9.81 -7.00
CA SER A 183 8.93 -10.78 -7.81
C SER A 183 8.40 -10.75 -9.24
N ILE A 184 9.31 -10.77 -10.21
CA ILE A 184 8.98 -10.87 -11.63
C ILE A 184 8.16 -12.13 -11.96
N ASN A 185 8.20 -13.15 -11.09
CA ASN A 185 7.43 -14.39 -11.23
C ASN A 185 5.97 -14.25 -10.76
N TYR A 186 5.59 -13.12 -10.15
CA TYR A 186 4.24 -12.85 -9.67
C TYR A 186 3.63 -11.67 -10.44
N THR A 187 3.29 -11.90 -11.70
CA THR A 187 2.54 -10.96 -12.55
C THR A 187 1.12 -11.48 -12.76
N ALA A 188 0.12 -10.82 -12.16
CA ALA A 188 -1.28 -11.23 -12.28
C ALA A 188 -1.95 -10.79 -13.60
N GLY A 189 -1.28 -9.94 -14.39
CA GLY A 189 -1.81 -9.37 -15.65
C GLY A 189 -2.95 -8.35 -15.44
N ALA A 190 -3.29 -8.06 -14.20
CA ALA A 190 -4.23 -7.04 -13.76
C ALA A 190 -3.89 -6.62 -12.32
N SER A 191 -4.56 -5.58 -11.83
CA SER A 191 -4.38 -5.15 -10.45
C SER A 191 -4.67 -6.29 -9.47
N LEU A 192 -3.95 -6.34 -8.35
CA LEU A 192 -4.04 -7.43 -7.37
C LEU A 192 -5.42 -7.66 -6.74
N ASN A 193 -6.27 -6.64 -6.80
CA ASN A 193 -7.64 -6.68 -6.30
C ASN A 193 -8.65 -6.59 -7.45
N ALA A 194 -8.24 -6.91 -8.68
CA ALA A 194 -9.14 -6.97 -9.83
C ALA A 194 -10.25 -7.99 -9.54
N LEU A 195 -11.50 -7.57 -9.79
CA LEU A 195 -12.66 -8.46 -9.67
C LEU A 195 -12.67 -9.48 -10.80
N PHE A 196 -12.10 -9.12 -11.95
CA PHE A 196 -12.05 -9.95 -13.14
C PHE A 196 -10.60 -10.19 -13.57
N PRO A 197 -9.87 -11.11 -12.91
CA PRO A 197 -8.52 -11.48 -13.35
C PRO A 197 -8.55 -11.98 -14.81
N PRO A 198 -7.71 -11.42 -15.72
CA PRO A 198 -7.72 -11.77 -17.14
C PRO A 198 -7.58 -13.28 -17.41
N VAL A 199 -6.75 -13.95 -16.63
CA VAL A 199 -6.55 -15.41 -16.73
C VAL A 199 -7.84 -16.17 -16.43
N LEU A 200 -8.59 -15.78 -15.40
CA LEU A 200 -9.87 -16.41 -15.05
C LEU A 200 -10.92 -16.16 -16.13
N MET A 201 -11.01 -14.93 -16.64
CA MET A 201 -11.93 -14.58 -17.74
C MET A 201 -11.66 -15.46 -18.97
N MET A 202 -10.40 -15.59 -19.37
CA MET A 202 -10.01 -16.42 -20.52
C MET A 202 -10.22 -17.91 -20.27
N ALA A 203 -9.92 -18.41 -19.06
CA ALA A 203 -10.16 -19.80 -18.71
C ALA A 203 -11.65 -20.17 -18.79
N LEU A 204 -12.53 -19.31 -18.25
CA LEU A 204 -13.98 -19.48 -18.35
C LEU A 204 -14.45 -19.44 -19.80
N TRP A 205 -13.98 -18.46 -20.58
CA TRP A 205 -14.33 -18.34 -21.99
C TRP A 205 -13.93 -19.58 -22.79
N VAL A 206 -12.68 -20.03 -22.67
CA VAL A 206 -12.17 -21.23 -23.36
C VAL A 206 -12.91 -22.47 -22.88
N GLY A 207 -13.13 -22.62 -21.57
CA GLY A 207 -13.85 -23.75 -20.97
C GLY A 207 -15.29 -23.85 -21.47
N PHE A 208 -16.08 -22.77 -21.39
CA PHE A 208 -17.44 -22.76 -21.90
C PHE A 208 -17.50 -22.96 -23.41
N SER A 209 -16.56 -22.37 -24.16
CA SER A 209 -16.47 -22.59 -25.61
C SER A 209 -16.19 -24.04 -25.96
N ALA A 210 -15.31 -24.71 -25.20
CA ALA A 210 -14.99 -26.12 -25.38
C ALA A 210 -16.19 -27.02 -25.06
N VAL A 211 -16.91 -26.74 -23.96
CA VAL A 211 -18.12 -27.47 -23.58
C VAL A 211 -19.22 -27.30 -24.64
N LEU A 212 -19.50 -26.08 -25.07
CA LEU A 212 -20.49 -25.83 -26.13
C LEU A 212 -20.10 -26.51 -27.43
N TYR A 213 -18.80 -26.48 -27.80
CA TYR A 213 -18.32 -27.18 -28.98
C TYR A 213 -18.57 -28.70 -28.87
N ALA A 214 -18.27 -29.31 -27.72
CA ALA A 214 -18.51 -30.73 -27.47
C ALA A 214 -20.00 -31.10 -27.56
N LEU A 215 -20.90 -30.26 -27.04
CA LEU A 215 -22.34 -30.49 -27.04
C LEU A 215 -22.95 -30.42 -28.44
N PHE A 216 -22.52 -29.45 -29.27
CA PHE A 216 -23.07 -29.25 -30.62
C PHE A 216 -22.34 -30.04 -31.72
N ASN A 217 -21.14 -30.55 -31.43
CA ASN A 217 -20.41 -31.49 -32.29
C ASN A 217 -20.06 -32.76 -31.50
N PRO A 218 -21.07 -33.58 -31.16
CA PRO A 218 -20.83 -34.86 -30.50
C PRO A 218 -19.89 -35.69 -31.38
N GLN A 219 -18.79 -36.16 -30.78
CA GLN A 219 -17.68 -36.83 -31.48
C GLN A 219 -18.17 -37.97 -32.39
N ARG A 220 -18.33 -37.68 -33.68
CA ARG A 220 -18.17 -38.71 -34.70
C ARG A 220 -16.66 -38.99 -34.74
N ARG A 221 -16.27 -40.26 -34.59
CA ARG A 221 -14.88 -40.77 -34.46
C ARG A 221 -14.01 -40.48 -35.71
N ALA A 222 -13.91 -39.22 -36.11
CA ALA A 222 -13.11 -38.77 -37.22
C ALA A 222 -11.75 -38.28 -36.72
N PRO A 223 -10.65 -38.57 -37.43
CA PRO A 223 -9.36 -37.94 -37.18
C PRO A 223 -9.49 -36.41 -37.34
N GLY A 224 -8.99 -35.63 -36.37
CA GLY A 224 -9.09 -34.17 -36.36
C GLY A 224 -9.99 -33.55 -35.28
N THR A 225 -10.70 -34.37 -34.51
CA THR A 225 -11.61 -33.94 -33.42
C THR A 225 -10.95 -33.12 -32.28
N ARG A 226 -9.62 -33.10 -32.18
CA ARG A 226 -8.88 -32.34 -31.15
C ARG A 226 -8.45 -30.93 -31.60
N MET A 227 -8.39 -30.67 -32.90
CA MET A 227 -7.95 -29.37 -33.45
C MET A 227 -8.78 -28.17 -32.95
N PRO A 228 -10.12 -28.26 -32.82
CA PRO A 228 -10.93 -27.14 -32.31
C PRO A 228 -10.59 -26.76 -30.88
N TYR A 229 -10.31 -27.74 -30.01
CA TYR A 229 -9.91 -27.48 -28.62
C TYR A 229 -8.53 -26.84 -28.55
N ALA A 230 -7.58 -27.33 -29.36
CA ALA A 230 -6.26 -26.71 -29.49
C ALA A 230 -6.35 -25.27 -30.00
N ALA A 231 -7.23 -25.01 -30.99
CA ALA A 231 -7.47 -23.67 -31.51
C ALA A 231 -8.09 -22.75 -30.45
N LEU A 232 -9.09 -23.21 -29.69
CA LEU A 232 -9.68 -22.43 -28.58
C LEU A 232 -8.65 -22.09 -27.51
N PHE A 233 -7.85 -23.07 -27.10
CA PHE A 233 -6.76 -22.86 -26.16
C PHE A 233 -5.75 -21.84 -26.70
N LEU A 234 -5.31 -22.00 -27.95
CA LEU A 234 -4.36 -21.10 -28.58
C LEU A 234 -4.91 -19.67 -28.69
N LEU A 235 -6.19 -19.50 -29.00
CA LEU A 235 -6.83 -18.18 -29.03
C LEU A 235 -6.87 -17.52 -27.63
N GLY A 236 -7.24 -18.27 -26.60
CA GLY A 236 -7.20 -17.80 -25.21
C GLY A 236 -5.78 -17.42 -24.77
N TRP A 237 -4.80 -18.25 -25.13
CA TRP A 237 -3.40 -17.98 -24.84
C TRP A 237 -2.88 -16.74 -25.57
N LEU A 238 -3.15 -16.60 -26.87
CA LEU A 238 -2.75 -15.43 -27.66
C LEU A 238 -3.40 -14.13 -27.13
N ALA A 239 -4.65 -14.17 -26.67
CA ALA A 239 -5.30 -13.01 -26.07
C ALA A 239 -4.58 -12.54 -24.79
N LEU A 240 -4.17 -13.49 -23.94
CA LEU A 240 -3.38 -13.19 -22.74
C LEU A 240 -1.97 -12.71 -23.09
N ASP A 241 -1.33 -13.33 -24.08
CA ASP A 241 0.02 -12.95 -24.53
C ASP A 241 0.02 -11.53 -25.11
N LEU A 242 -0.95 -11.19 -25.98
CA LEU A 242 -1.12 -9.83 -26.51
C LEU A 242 -1.33 -8.81 -25.40
N ARG A 243 -2.15 -9.15 -24.40
CA ARG A 243 -2.35 -8.30 -23.22
C ARG A 243 -1.05 -8.11 -22.44
N TRP A 244 -0.25 -9.16 -22.29
CA TRP A 244 1.05 -9.10 -21.61
C TRP A 244 2.08 -8.27 -22.40
N GLN A 245 2.17 -8.45 -23.72
CA GLN A 245 3.02 -7.66 -24.62
C GLN A 245 2.68 -6.17 -24.56
N TRP A 246 1.39 -5.84 -24.46
CA TRP A 246 0.93 -4.46 -24.27
C TRP A 246 1.44 -3.84 -22.96
N ASP A 247 1.36 -4.55 -21.83
CA ASP A 247 1.95 -4.08 -20.56
C ASP A 247 3.46 -3.94 -20.65
N LEU A 248 4.13 -4.92 -21.29
CA LEU A 248 5.57 -4.89 -21.44
C LEU A 248 6.04 -3.69 -22.28
N GLY A 249 5.32 -3.38 -23.37
CA GLY A 249 5.56 -2.21 -24.21
C GLY A 249 5.44 -0.90 -23.42
N GLN A 250 4.37 -0.73 -22.65
CA GLN A 250 4.20 0.47 -21.80
C GLN A 250 5.28 0.56 -20.71
N ARG A 251 5.68 -0.56 -20.11
CA ARG A 251 6.79 -0.59 -19.13
C ARG A 251 8.11 -0.20 -19.79
N LEU A 252 8.37 -0.68 -21.01
CA LEU A 252 9.55 -0.33 -21.77
C LEU A 252 9.60 1.17 -22.05
N GLU A 253 8.50 1.75 -22.54
CA GLU A 253 8.38 3.19 -22.81
C GLU A 253 8.67 4.01 -21.54
N ARG A 254 7.98 3.74 -20.43
CA ARG A 254 8.22 4.44 -19.15
C ARG A 254 9.65 4.25 -18.62
N THR A 255 10.21 3.06 -18.80
CA THR A 255 11.59 2.79 -18.39
C THR A 255 12.58 3.56 -19.26
N ALA A 256 12.34 3.64 -20.56
CA ALA A 256 13.15 4.42 -21.49
C ALA A 256 13.06 5.91 -21.15
N GLU A 257 11.86 6.47 -20.98
CA GLU A 257 11.66 7.87 -20.54
C GLU A 257 12.42 8.17 -19.24
N ARG A 258 12.40 7.23 -18.29
CA ARG A 258 13.01 7.43 -16.98
C ARG A 258 14.53 7.28 -16.97
N PHE A 259 15.10 6.40 -17.79
CA PHE A 259 16.51 6.00 -17.67
C PHE A 259 17.36 6.15 -18.95
N ALA A 260 16.76 6.24 -20.14
CA ALA A 260 17.50 6.35 -21.39
C ALA A 260 18.34 7.65 -21.42
N GLY A 261 19.53 7.58 -22.02
CA GLY A 261 20.45 8.72 -22.13
C GLY A 261 21.16 9.13 -20.82
N LYS A 262 20.76 8.62 -19.66
CA LYS A 262 21.41 8.92 -18.37
C LYS A 262 22.66 8.07 -18.16
N ASP A 263 23.67 8.68 -17.53
CA ASP A 263 24.85 8.00 -17.00
C ASP A 263 24.50 7.20 -15.73
N GLU A 264 25.47 6.51 -15.13
CA GLU A 264 25.20 5.65 -13.97
C GLU A 264 24.61 6.41 -12.78
N THR A 265 25.18 7.57 -12.44
CA THR A 265 24.70 8.42 -11.34
C THR A 265 23.30 8.95 -11.64
N GLY A 266 23.05 9.44 -12.85
CA GLY A 266 21.75 9.91 -13.29
C GLY A 266 20.69 8.81 -13.26
N ARG A 267 21.04 7.57 -13.62
CA ARG A 267 20.13 6.41 -13.49
C ARG A 267 19.81 6.10 -12.03
N ARG A 268 20.79 6.15 -11.12
CA ARG A 268 20.56 5.91 -9.68
C ARG A 268 19.68 7.00 -9.06
N LEU A 269 19.91 8.26 -9.40
CA LEU A 269 19.05 9.39 -8.98
C LEU A 269 17.64 9.30 -9.57
N ALA A 270 17.50 8.77 -10.78
CA ALA A 270 16.20 8.55 -11.39
C ALA A 270 15.46 7.33 -10.79
N ALA A 271 16.14 6.42 -10.07
CA ALA A 271 15.52 5.21 -9.53
C ALA A 271 14.46 5.50 -8.44
N LEU A 272 13.78 4.45 -7.97
CA LEU A 272 12.76 4.57 -6.92
C LEU A 272 13.32 5.17 -5.63
N ASP A 273 14.58 4.86 -5.31
CA ASP A 273 15.31 5.31 -4.12
C ASP A 273 16.24 6.49 -4.41
N GLY A 274 15.97 7.31 -5.43
CA GLY A 274 16.83 8.43 -5.83
C GLY A 274 17.15 9.42 -4.70
N GLU A 275 16.14 9.83 -3.92
CA GLU A 275 16.32 10.71 -2.75
C GLU A 275 17.24 10.06 -1.70
N LEU A 276 17.05 8.75 -1.43
CA LEU A 276 17.89 7.99 -0.52
C LEU A 276 19.33 7.90 -1.07
N TYR A 277 19.50 7.62 -2.37
CA TYR A 277 20.81 7.53 -2.99
C TYR A 277 21.59 8.85 -2.85
N GLN A 278 20.93 9.99 -3.12
CA GLN A 278 21.53 11.31 -2.95
C GLN A 278 21.94 11.56 -1.48
N PHE A 279 21.06 11.25 -0.53
CA PHE A 279 21.37 11.34 0.89
C PHE A 279 22.58 10.47 1.28
N LEU A 280 22.67 9.26 0.74
CA LEU A 280 23.76 8.33 1.07
C LEU A 280 25.10 8.72 0.43
N LEU A 281 25.10 9.43 -0.69
CA LEU A 281 26.32 10.03 -1.25
C LEU A 281 26.91 11.06 -0.26
N GLU A 282 26.07 11.89 0.33
CA GLU A 282 26.46 12.88 1.36
C GLU A 282 26.93 12.20 2.65
N VAL A 283 26.26 11.13 3.07
CA VAL A 283 26.70 10.31 4.21
C VAL A 283 28.09 9.73 3.95
N ARG A 284 28.32 9.17 2.76
CA ARG A 284 29.60 8.54 2.39
C ARG A 284 30.77 9.53 2.44
N GLN A 285 30.56 10.79 2.04
CA GLN A 285 31.60 11.83 2.13
C GLN A 285 32.01 12.17 3.57
N ARG A 286 31.18 11.82 4.56
CA ARG A 286 31.43 12.08 5.99
C ARG A 286 31.90 10.84 6.76
N LEU A 287 31.86 9.69 6.11
CA LEU A 287 32.45 8.46 6.62
C LEU A 287 33.95 8.44 6.28
N PRO A 288 34.76 7.70 7.05
CA PRO A 288 36.19 7.57 6.78
C PRO A 288 36.43 6.83 5.46
N GLU A 289 37.61 6.97 4.86
CA GLU A 289 37.92 6.23 3.63
C GLU A 289 38.00 4.71 3.86
N GLN A 290 38.40 4.28 5.06
CA GLN A 290 38.47 2.87 5.42
C GLN A 290 37.09 2.33 5.85
N PRO A 291 36.80 1.03 5.58
CA PRO A 291 35.56 0.41 6.05
C PRO A 291 35.38 0.59 7.57
N ALA A 292 34.22 1.13 7.94
CA ALA A 292 33.85 1.42 9.31
C ALA A 292 32.59 0.62 9.68
N ARG A 293 32.40 0.35 10.96
CA ARG A 293 31.18 -0.27 11.46
C ARG A 293 30.07 0.78 11.50
N LEU A 294 28.94 0.44 10.88
CA LEU A 294 27.80 1.30 10.74
C LEU A 294 26.52 0.57 11.15
N PHE A 295 25.81 1.09 12.13
CA PHE A 295 24.50 0.61 12.53
C PHE A 295 23.43 1.41 11.78
N ILE A 296 22.66 0.75 10.93
CA ILE A 296 21.55 1.36 10.19
C ILE A 296 20.26 1.06 10.96
N VAL A 297 19.66 2.10 11.52
CA VAL A 297 18.44 2.03 12.30
C VAL A 297 17.28 2.55 11.46
N SER A 298 16.20 1.77 11.37
CA SER A 298 15.02 2.11 10.56
C SER A 298 13.75 1.59 11.21
N ASN A 299 12.61 2.20 10.91
CA ASN A 299 11.30 1.68 11.30
C ASN A 299 10.96 0.34 10.62
N ASP A 300 11.60 0.02 9.49
CA ASP A 300 11.51 -1.27 8.79
C ASP A 300 12.92 -1.81 8.51
N PRO A 301 13.57 -2.47 9.49
CA PRO A 301 14.96 -2.91 9.37
C PRO A 301 15.19 -3.98 8.29
N GLY A 302 14.19 -4.84 8.07
CA GLY A 302 14.20 -5.80 6.96
C GLY A 302 13.78 -5.21 5.62
N GLY A 303 13.44 -3.91 5.62
CA GLY A 303 12.78 -3.22 4.54
C GLY A 303 13.69 -2.82 3.39
N PHE A 304 13.03 -2.38 2.32
CA PHE A 304 13.68 -1.94 1.09
C PHE A 304 14.73 -0.84 1.34
N LEU A 305 14.40 0.21 2.10
CA LEU A 305 15.31 1.35 2.30
C LEU A 305 16.54 0.98 3.14
N ALA A 306 16.38 0.18 4.20
CA ALA A 306 17.49 -0.27 5.03
C ALA A 306 18.47 -1.17 4.24
N GLY A 307 17.94 -2.09 3.42
CA GLY A 307 18.73 -2.92 2.52
C GLY A 307 19.48 -2.10 1.45
N ARG A 308 18.80 -1.11 0.84
CA ARG A 308 19.43 -0.20 -0.14
C ARG A 308 20.50 0.68 0.49
N ALA A 309 20.28 1.16 1.72
CA ALA A 309 21.28 1.92 2.45
C ALA A 309 22.56 1.11 2.69
N ARG A 310 22.41 -0.15 3.16
CA ARG A 310 23.55 -1.06 3.31
C ARG A 310 24.29 -1.29 2.00
N TYR A 311 23.56 -1.48 0.89
CA TYR A 311 24.15 -1.72 -0.42
C TYR A 311 24.96 -0.51 -0.93
N HIS A 312 24.40 0.69 -0.88
CA HIS A 312 25.05 1.90 -1.40
C HIS A 312 26.25 2.37 -0.56
N LEU A 313 26.26 2.01 0.74
CA LEU A 313 27.36 2.33 1.65
C LEU A 313 28.48 1.29 1.66
N LEU A 314 28.45 0.26 0.81
CA LEU A 314 29.60 -0.60 0.61
C LEU A 314 30.83 0.24 0.18
N PRO A 315 32.03 -0.03 0.73
CA PRO A 315 32.42 -1.22 1.50
C PRO A 315 32.25 -1.12 3.03
N HIS A 316 31.59 -0.10 3.58
CA HIS A 316 31.39 0.00 5.03
C HIS A 316 30.59 -1.20 5.57
N ASN A 317 30.93 -1.64 6.78
CA ASN A 317 30.27 -2.77 7.42
C ASN A 317 28.94 -2.33 8.05
N GLY A 318 27.93 -2.18 7.20
CA GLY A 318 26.58 -1.76 7.56
C GLY A 318 25.71 -2.90 8.08
N TYR A 319 25.23 -2.80 9.32
CA TYR A 319 24.22 -3.68 9.91
C TYR A 319 22.84 -3.03 9.85
N ALA A 320 21.95 -3.57 8.99
CA ALA A 320 20.62 -3.00 8.71
C ALA A 320 19.46 -3.59 9.52
N GLY A 321 19.73 -4.49 10.47
CA GLY A 321 18.70 -5.23 11.21
C GLY A 321 18.16 -4.57 12.47
N LEU A 322 18.32 -3.25 12.65
CA LEU A 322 17.94 -2.56 13.90
C LEU A 322 16.72 -1.65 13.72
N SER A 323 15.70 -1.87 14.57
CA SER A 323 14.60 -0.92 14.79
C SER A 323 14.80 -0.04 16.02
N ARG A 324 15.80 -0.35 16.84
CA ARG A 324 16.17 0.37 18.06
C ARG A 324 17.58 0.91 17.96
N LEU A 325 17.92 1.85 18.83
CA LEU A 325 19.33 2.23 19.03
C LEU A 325 20.14 1.02 19.51
N PRO A 326 21.40 0.88 19.05
CA PRO A 326 22.31 -0.09 19.62
C PRO A 326 22.57 0.25 21.09
N HIS A 327 22.69 -0.78 21.93
CA HIS A 327 23.09 -0.58 23.33
C HIS A 327 24.57 -0.16 23.41
N ASN A 328 24.95 0.45 24.55
CA ASN A 328 26.33 0.87 24.80
C ASN A 328 27.34 -0.31 24.82
N SER A 329 26.87 -1.55 24.96
CA SER A 329 27.68 -2.77 24.82
C SER A 329 27.85 -3.23 23.36
N GLU A 330 26.96 -2.80 22.45
CA GLU A 330 26.96 -3.17 21.04
C GLU A 330 27.79 -2.17 20.20
N ALA A 331 27.64 -0.88 20.49
CA ALA A 331 28.29 0.23 19.80
C ALA A 331 29.46 0.80 20.61
N HIS A 332 30.59 0.98 19.95
CA HIS A 332 31.84 1.47 20.56
C HIS A 332 32.19 2.86 20.05
N ALA A 333 33.05 3.56 20.79
CA ALA A 333 33.59 4.85 20.37
C ALA A 333 34.20 4.76 18.95
N GLY A 334 33.78 5.65 18.05
CA GLY A 334 34.21 5.64 16.66
C GLY A 334 33.32 4.84 15.71
N ASP A 335 32.38 4.03 16.21
CA ASP A 335 31.33 3.43 15.38
C ASP A 335 30.35 4.51 14.90
N TYR A 336 29.59 4.21 13.85
CA TYR A 336 28.63 5.13 13.27
C TYR A 336 27.21 4.60 13.40
N VAL A 337 26.26 5.51 13.59
CA VAL A 337 24.82 5.20 13.62
C VAL A 337 24.11 6.04 12.57
N LEU A 338 23.50 5.38 11.59
CA LEU A 338 22.66 6.00 10.57
C LEU A 338 21.21 5.74 10.88
N ILE A 339 20.45 6.78 11.20
CA ILE A 339 19.01 6.69 11.44
C ILE A 339 18.28 7.10 10.18
N LEU A 340 17.53 6.18 9.58
CA LEU A 340 16.68 6.45 8.41
C LEU A 340 15.33 6.99 8.86
N ALA A 341 14.85 8.04 8.20
CA ALA A 341 13.55 8.61 8.48
C ALA A 341 12.40 7.79 7.85
N PRO A 342 11.20 7.79 8.44
CA PRO A 342 10.87 8.34 9.76
C PRO A 342 11.17 7.36 10.89
N LEU A 343 11.76 7.85 11.99
CA LEU A 343 11.89 7.10 13.23
C LEU A 343 11.52 8.01 14.41
N ASN A 344 10.29 7.87 14.91
CA ASN A 344 9.71 8.84 15.85
C ASN A 344 10.19 8.64 17.30
N GLU A 345 10.76 7.48 17.62
CA GLU A 345 11.10 7.09 18.99
C GLU A 345 12.53 7.46 19.40
N VAL A 346 13.33 8.00 18.49
CA VAL A 346 14.69 8.44 18.79
C VAL A 346 14.75 9.95 18.86
N ARG A 347 15.22 10.47 19.99
CA ARG A 347 15.48 11.88 20.22
C ARG A 347 16.98 12.12 20.28
N TYR A 348 17.41 13.28 19.81
CA TYR A 348 18.80 13.71 19.95
C TYR A 348 18.84 14.99 20.78
N ASP A 349 19.51 14.92 21.93
CA ASP A 349 19.84 16.08 22.75
C ASP A 349 21.15 16.69 22.21
N ARG A 350 21.04 17.91 21.66
CA ARG A 350 22.18 18.64 21.09
C ARG A 350 23.14 19.16 22.15
N GLU A 351 22.64 19.51 23.33
CA GLU A 351 23.48 20.06 24.42
C GLU A 351 24.30 18.94 25.05
N ARG A 352 23.68 17.77 25.25
CA ARG A 352 24.34 16.60 25.84
C ARG A 352 25.05 15.72 24.81
N GLN A 353 24.84 15.98 23.52
CA GLN A 353 25.33 15.14 22.40
C GLN A 353 24.96 13.66 22.62
N MET A 354 23.67 13.42 22.85
CA MET A 354 23.17 12.12 23.28
C MET A 354 21.94 11.71 22.48
N LEU A 355 21.97 10.47 21.99
CA LEU A 355 20.81 9.81 21.40
C LEU A 355 20.03 9.10 22.50
N GLU A 356 18.72 9.35 22.55
CA GLU A 356 17.83 8.79 23.57
C GLU A 356 16.64 8.07 22.91
N SER A 357 16.40 6.83 23.31
CA SER A 357 15.23 6.07 22.88
C SER A 357 14.92 4.94 23.84
N ALA A 358 13.67 4.80 24.28
CA ALA A 358 13.18 3.68 25.09
C ALA A 358 14.10 3.28 26.28
N GLY A 359 14.67 4.26 26.98
CA GLY A 359 15.57 4.04 28.12
C GLY A 359 17.04 3.75 27.76
N VAL A 360 17.39 3.73 26.46
CA VAL A 360 18.77 3.67 25.97
C VAL A 360 19.27 5.09 25.75
N GLN A 361 20.47 5.38 26.28
CA GLN A 361 21.21 6.61 26.09
C GLN A 361 22.57 6.28 25.46
N LEU A 362 22.82 6.81 24.26
CA LEU A 362 24.04 6.58 23.49
C LEU A 362 24.74 7.93 23.24
N PRO A 363 25.93 8.17 23.82
CA PRO A 363 26.73 9.35 23.52
C PRO A 363 27.12 9.37 22.04
N ALA A 364 26.72 10.39 21.30
CA ALA A 364 26.97 10.47 19.87
C ALA A 364 27.02 11.90 19.34
N GLU A 365 27.89 12.14 18.37
CA GLU A 365 27.96 13.39 17.64
C GLU A 365 27.15 13.33 16.35
N MET A 366 26.26 14.29 16.12
CA MET A 366 25.60 14.44 14.83
C MET A 366 26.60 14.95 13.78
N LEU A 367 26.81 14.17 12.72
CA LEU A 367 27.67 14.54 11.59
C LEU A 367 26.89 15.10 10.41
N TYR A 368 25.65 14.63 10.22
CA TYR A 368 24.81 15.06 9.11
C TYR A 368 23.34 14.81 9.38
N ALA A 369 22.48 15.72 8.95
CA ALA A 369 21.04 15.57 9.02
C ALA A 369 20.39 16.04 7.72
N ALA A 370 19.44 15.26 7.23
CA ALA A 370 18.61 15.58 6.07
C ALA A 370 17.19 15.01 6.27
N ALA A 371 16.27 15.32 5.34
CA ALA A 371 14.91 14.80 5.40
C ALA A 371 14.84 13.26 5.39
N SER A 372 15.80 12.59 4.73
CA SER A 372 15.85 11.14 4.61
C SER A 372 16.47 10.43 5.83
N GLY A 373 17.15 11.16 6.72
CA GLY A 373 17.79 10.57 7.89
C GLY A 373 18.94 11.40 8.47
N THR A 374 19.60 10.83 9.46
CA THR A 374 20.66 11.49 10.23
C THR A 374 21.80 10.53 10.52
N LEU A 375 23.04 10.97 10.30
CA LEU A 375 24.26 10.25 10.61
C LEU A 375 24.88 10.77 11.91
N PHE A 376 25.25 9.83 12.77
CA PHE A 376 25.93 10.08 14.02
C PHE A 376 27.23 9.28 14.13
N ARG A 377 28.16 9.78 14.93
CA ARG A 377 29.37 9.07 15.37
C ARG A 377 29.33 8.84 16.86
N VAL A 378 29.50 7.61 17.29
CA VAL A 378 29.48 7.22 18.71
C VAL A 378 30.71 7.79 19.41
N LYS A 379 30.50 8.44 20.55
CA LYS A 379 31.56 8.96 21.41
C LYS A 379 31.92 7.94 22.49
N GLY A 380 33.18 7.97 22.93
CA GLY A 380 33.57 7.30 24.17
C GLY A 380 32.90 8.02 25.34
N GLY A 381 32.27 7.24 26.24
CA GLY A 381 31.71 7.73 27.50
C GLY A 381 32.78 8.07 28.52
#